data_AF-A0A6B2GAQ3-F1
#
_entry.id   AF-A0A6B2GAQ3-F1
#
_cell.length_a   1.000
_cell.length_b   1.000
_cell.length_c   1.000
_cell.angle_alpha   90.00
_cell.angle_beta   90.00
_cell.angle_gamma   90.00
#
_symmetry.space_group_name_H-M   'P 1'
#
loop_
_entity.id
_entity.type
_entity.pdbx_description
1 polymer ?
#
loop_
_entity_poly.entity_id
_entity_poly.type
_entity_poly.pdbx_seq_one_letter_code
_entity_poly.pdbx_strand_id
1 'polypeptide(L)'
;MTFFATWNNLLPLEIRCNSDYLQGIAVENVESKTITYFPKSALSYDTVKRMNEIFDFKEKWSKKEIEPYLFDILETEITLDYLLLNYCIKKTDGSDNFFYIRKSNFMNFQA
;
A
#
# COMPACT_ATOMS: atom_id res chain seq x y z
N MET A 1 -6.15 -23.06 -9.53
CA MET A 1 -6.07 -21.86 -10.42
C MET A 1 -5.64 -20.68 -9.58
N THR A 2 -4.71 -19.85 -10.08
CA THR A 2 -4.25 -18.62 -9.40
C THR A 2 -5.02 -17.41 -9.92
N PHE A 3 -5.03 -16.30 -9.17
CA PHE A 3 -5.72 -15.07 -9.58
C PHE A 3 -5.30 -14.60 -10.99
N PHE A 4 -4.00 -14.46 -11.25
CA PHE A 4 -3.50 -13.97 -12.55
C PHE A 4 -3.78 -14.94 -13.70
N ALA A 5 -3.81 -16.26 -13.45
CA ALA A 5 -4.21 -17.22 -14.48
C ALA A 5 -5.69 -17.06 -14.85
N THR A 6 -6.56 -16.93 -13.85
CA THR A 6 -7.99 -16.66 -14.08
C THR A 6 -8.20 -15.33 -14.78
N TRP A 7 -7.52 -14.27 -14.34
CA TRP A 7 -7.64 -12.94 -14.95
C TRP A 7 -7.20 -12.94 -16.41
N ASN A 8 -6.04 -13.52 -16.74
CA ASN A 8 -5.59 -13.63 -18.13
C ASN A 8 -6.58 -14.39 -19.02
N ASN A 9 -7.21 -15.45 -18.52
CA ASN A 9 -8.18 -16.23 -19.29
C ASN A 9 -9.47 -15.47 -19.60
N LEU A 10 -9.78 -14.41 -18.85
CA LEU A 10 -10.93 -13.55 -19.08
C LEU A 10 -10.62 -12.37 -20.02
N LEU A 11 -9.35 -12.13 -20.33
CA LEU A 11 -8.93 -11.01 -21.17
C LEU A 11 -8.91 -11.41 -22.66
N PRO A 12 -9.18 -10.45 -23.57
CA PRO A 12 -8.99 -10.66 -25.01
C PRO A 12 -7.55 -11.09 -25.36
N LEU A 13 -7.38 -11.77 -26.50
CA LEU A 13 -6.13 -12.41 -26.97
C LEU A 13 -4.88 -11.51 -26.95
N GLU A 14 -5.03 -10.20 -27.08
CA GLU A 14 -3.93 -9.23 -27.15
C GLU A 14 -3.71 -8.46 -25.83
N ILE A 15 -4.56 -8.68 -24.83
CA ILE A 15 -4.45 -8.03 -23.53
C ILE A 15 -3.83 -9.02 -22.54
N ARG A 16 -2.92 -8.52 -21.71
CA ARG A 16 -2.30 -9.29 -20.62
C ARG A 16 -2.59 -8.59 -19.31
N CYS A 17 -2.88 -9.38 -18.28
CA CYS A 17 -2.99 -8.79 -16.95
C CYS A 17 -1.60 -8.36 -16.46
N ASN A 18 -1.56 -7.23 -15.75
CA ASN A 18 -0.36 -6.73 -15.10
C ASN A 18 -0.70 -6.45 -13.63
N SER A 19 0.18 -6.84 -12.71
CA SER A 19 0.05 -6.52 -11.28
C SER A 19 -0.01 -5.01 -11.03
N ASP A 20 0.64 -4.19 -11.87
CA ASP A 20 0.58 -2.73 -11.76
C ASP A 20 -0.85 -2.17 -11.92
N TYR A 21 -1.77 -2.88 -12.58
CA TYR A 21 -3.18 -2.48 -12.69
C TYR A 21 -3.98 -2.68 -11.39
N LEU A 22 -3.43 -3.37 -10.40
CA LEU A 22 -4.05 -3.56 -9.08
C LEU A 22 -3.61 -2.52 -8.06
N GLN A 23 -2.67 -1.63 -8.41
CA GLN A 23 -2.16 -0.60 -7.51
C GLN A 23 -3.31 0.27 -6.98
N GLY A 24 -3.43 0.37 -5.66
CA GLY A 24 -4.50 1.10 -4.98
C GLY A 24 -5.87 0.43 -5.00
N ILE A 25 -5.99 -0.81 -5.49
CA ILE A 25 -7.23 -1.62 -5.52
C ILE A 25 -7.08 -2.88 -4.67
N ALA A 26 -5.91 -3.51 -4.73
CA ALA A 26 -5.62 -4.73 -4.02
C ALA A 26 -4.14 -4.81 -3.62
N VAL A 27 -3.85 -5.68 -2.67
CA VAL A 27 -2.50 -5.96 -2.20
C VAL A 27 -2.15 -7.40 -2.50
N GLU A 28 -1.01 -7.60 -3.17
CA GLU A 28 -0.45 -8.91 -3.45
C GLU A 28 0.44 -9.36 -2.28
N ASN A 29 0.21 -10.58 -1.80
CA ASN A 29 1.07 -11.22 -0.81
C ASN A 29 1.87 -12.33 -1.50
N VAL A 30 3.17 -12.08 -1.72
CA VAL A 30 4.08 -12.97 -2.44
C VAL A 30 4.27 -14.30 -1.72
N GLU A 31 4.35 -14.28 -0.38
CA GLU A 31 4.59 -15.49 0.43
C GLU A 31 3.40 -16.45 0.36
N SER A 32 2.18 -15.93 0.54
CA SER A 32 0.96 -16.74 0.49
C SER A 32 0.41 -16.92 -0.93
N LYS A 33 0.96 -16.22 -1.93
CA LYS A 33 0.48 -16.17 -3.32
C LYS A 33 -1.00 -15.79 -3.41
N THR A 34 -1.42 -14.86 -2.56
CA THR A 34 -2.81 -14.37 -2.50
C THR A 34 -2.90 -12.91 -2.92
N ILE A 35 -4.08 -12.51 -3.36
CA ILE A 35 -4.42 -11.11 -3.65
C ILE A 35 -5.63 -10.76 -2.80
N THR A 36 -5.50 -9.71 -2.00
CA THR A 36 -6.54 -9.26 -1.08
C THR A 36 -7.06 -7.90 -1.52
N TYR A 37 -8.38 -7.78 -1.66
CA TYR A 37 -9.02 -6.52 -2.00
C TYR A 37 -8.84 -5.50 -0.88
N PHE A 38 -8.31 -4.34 -1.22
CA PHE A 38 -8.05 -3.23 -0.30
C PHE A 38 -8.05 -1.95 -1.14
N PRO A 39 -9.23 -1.39 -1.45
CA PRO A 39 -9.33 -0.26 -2.36
C PRO A 39 -9.01 1.05 -1.63
N LYS A 40 -8.17 1.90 -2.23
CA LYS A 40 -7.87 3.23 -1.70
C LYS A 40 -9.12 4.09 -1.52
N SER A 41 -10.15 3.87 -2.35
CA SER A 41 -11.42 4.60 -2.29
C SER A 41 -12.25 4.30 -1.04
N ALA A 42 -11.92 3.24 -0.30
CA ALA A 42 -12.55 2.93 0.99
C ALA A 42 -11.79 3.51 2.19
N LEU A 43 -10.63 4.14 1.96
CA LEU A 43 -9.80 4.71 3.02
C LEU A 43 -10.27 6.12 3.38
N SER A 44 -10.07 6.48 4.66
CA SER A 44 -10.36 7.80 5.19
C SER A 44 -9.64 8.91 4.43
N TYR A 45 -10.22 10.09 4.27
CA TYR A 45 -9.50 11.28 3.77
C TYR A 45 -8.62 11.93 4.85
N ASP A 46 -8.91 11.68 6.13
CA ASP A 46 -8.04 12.09 7.23
C ASP A 46 -6.73 11.29 7.21
N THR A 47 -5.60 11.98 7.10
CA THR A 47 -4.25 11.41 7.00
C THR A 47 -3.94 10.46 8.13
N VAL A 48 -4.28 10.84 9.36
CA VAL A 48 -3.95 10.07 10.57
C VAL A 48 -4.67 8.73 10.54
N LYS A 49 -6.00 8.77 10.35
CA LYS A 49 -6.85 7.60 10.27
C LYS A 49 -6.48 6.71 9.08
N ARG A 50 -6.21 7.28 7.91
CA ARG A 50 -5.77 6.53 6.72
C ARG A 50 -4.49 5.76 6.96
N MET A 51 -3.49 6.39 7.58
CA MET A 51 -2.23 5.71 7.91
C MET A 51 -2.46 4.54 8.88
N ASN A 52 -3.37 4.69 9.84
CA ASN A 52 -3.77 3.57 10.70
C ASN A 52 -4.42 2.45 9.89
N GLU A 53 -5.42 2.74 9.07
CA GLU A 53 -6.10 1.74 8.22
C GLU A 53 -5.12 0.96 7.33
N ILE A 54 -4.16 1.64 6.70
CA ILE A 54 -3.10 1.02 5.86
C ILE A 54 -2.23 0.04 6.67
N PHE A 55 -1.77 0.47 7.86
CA PHE A 55 -0.89 -0.36 8.68
C PHE A 55 -1.62 -1.44 9.49
N ASP A 56 -2.92 -1.29 9.74
CA ASP A 56 -3.76 -2.35 10.33
C ASP A 56 -4.01 -3.48 9.32
N PHE A 57 -4.06 -3.14 8.03
CA PHE A 57 -4.19 -4.12 6.96
C PHE A 57 -2.91 -4.93 6.72
N LYS A 58 -1.73 -4.26 6.71
CA LYS A 58 -0.42 -4.90 6.51
C LYS A 58 0.64 -4.13 7.29
N GLU A 59 1.50 -4.83 8.05
CA GLU A 59 2.47 -4.18 8.94
C GLU A 59 3.64 -3.49 8.21
N LYS A 60 4.05 -4.02 7.04
CA LYS A 60 5.25 -3.61 6.30
C LYS A 60 4.91 -3.26 4.86
N TRP A 61 5.37 -2.09 4.41
CA TRP A 61 5.11 -1.61 3.06
C TRP A 61 6.37 -1.10 2.38
N SER A 62 6.58 -1.45 1.11
CA SER A 62 7.56 -0.73 0.28
C SER A 62 6.99 0.63 -0.18
N LYS A 63 7.86 1.53 -0.64
CA LYS A 63 7.43 2.84 -1.17
C LYS A 63 6.44 2.68 -2.33
N LYS A 64 6.77 1.79 -3.29
CA LYS A 64 5.94 1.51 -4.47
C LYS A 64 4.56 0.98 -4.10
N GLU A 65 4.46 0.15 -3.06
CA GLU A 65 3.19 -0.42 -2.63
C GLU A 65 2.30 0.58 -1.89
N ILE A 66 2.86 1.44 -1.03
CA ILE A 66 2.06 2.36 -0.21
C ILE A 66 1.65 3.63 -0.96
N GLU A 67 2.46 4.09 -1.92
CA GLU A 67 2.23 5.34 -2.66
C GLU A 67 0.84 5.45 -3.30
N PRO A 68 0.32 4.42 -4.01
CA PRO A 68 -1.02 4.48 -4.61
C PRO A 68 -2.15 4.72 -3.61
N TYR A 69 -1.95 4.40 -2.33
CA TYR A 69 -2.92 4.59 -1.24
C TYR A 69 -2.87 5.97 -0.61
N LEU A 70 -1.81 6.74 -0.87
CA LEU A 70 -1.60 8.07 -0.30
C LEU A 70 -1.70 9.18 -1.34
N PHE A 71 -1.58 8.87 -2.63
CA PHE A 71 -1.46 9.87 -3.69
C PHE A 71 -2.58 10.93 -3.71
N ASP A 72 -3.82 10.54 -3.39
CA ASP A 72 -4.98 11.43 -3.38
C ASP A 72 -5.08 12.35 -2.14
N ILE A 73 -4.27 12.10 -1.10
CA ILE A 73 -4.16 12.99 0.07
C ILE A 73 -2.85 13.81 0.06
N LEU A 74 -2.05 13.69 -1.00
CA LEU A 74 -0.88 14.55 -1.17
C LEU A 74 -1.35 15.92 -1.67
N GLU A 75 -1.01 16.96 -0.93
CA GLU A 75 -1.26 18.36 -1.28
C GLU A 75 0.05 19.03 -1.74
N THR A 76 -0.03 20.24 -2.29
CA THR A 76 1.15 20.96 -2.83
C THR A 76 2.29 21.09 -1.81
N GLU A 77 1.95 21.20 -0.52
CA GLU A 77 2.92 21.34 0.57
C GLU A 77 3.31 20.00 1.23
N ILE A 78 2.53 18.94 0.98
CA ILE A 78 2.63 17.65 1.66
C ILE A 78 3.10 16.59 0.65
N THR A 79 4.41 16.33 0.65
CA THR A 79 4.99 15.28 -0.20
C THR A 79 4.82 13.88 0.42
N LEU A 80 4.89 12.85 -0.42
CA LEU A 80 4.90 11.46 0.05
C LEU A 80 6.02 11.21 1.07
N ASP A 81 7.22 11.72 0.79
CA ASP A 81 8.38 11.54 1.68
C ASP A 81 8.18 12.26 3.02
N TYR A 82 7.51 13.43 3.02
CA TYR A 82 7.12 14.11 4.26
C TYR A 82 6.14 13.27 5.09
N LEU A 83 5.11 12.68 4.48
CA LEU A 83 4.18 11.80 5.19
C LEU A 83 4.91 10.57 5.75
N LEU A 84 5.69 9.88 4.92
CA LEU A 84 6.42 8.69 5.35
C LEU A 84 7.41 9.01 6.47
N LEU A 85 8.11 10.15 6.40
CA LEU A 85 9.01 10.59 7.47
C LEU A 85 8.27 10.87 8.78
N ASN A 86 7.06 11.43 8.73
CA ASN A 86 6.30 11.79 9.92
C ASN A 86 5.62 10.57 10.58
N TYR A 87 5.05 9.66 9.80
CA TYR A 87 4.21 8.57 10.30
C TYR A 87 4.89 7.19 10.31
N CYS A 88 6.02 7.02 9.60
CA CYS A 88 6.66 5.72 9.41
C CYS A 88 8.10 5.65 9.91
N ILE A 89 8.54 4.44 10.25
CA ILE A 89 9.96 4.12 10.45
C ILE A 89 10.43 3.38 9.19
N LYS A 90 11.48 3.90 8.55
CA LYS A 90 12.16 3.21 7.46
C LYS A 90 13.11 2.16 8.05
N LYS A 91 13.00 0.91 7.60
CA LYS A 91 13.85 -0.22 7.97
C LYS A 91 14.44 -0.88 6.73
N THR A 92 15.60 -1.50 6.87
CA THR A 92 16.16 -2.43 5.87
C THR A 92 15.79 -3.86 6.25
N ASP A 93 15.59 -4.72 5.26
CA ASP A 93 15.39 -6.16 5.46
C ASP A 93 16.70 -6.96 5.54
N GLY A 94 17.85 -6.28 5.59
CA GLY A 94 19.18 -6.90 5.52
C GLY A 94 19.73 -7.01 4.10
N SER A 95 18.92 -6.66 3.09
CA SER A 95 19.36 -6.35 1.72
C SER A 95 19.33 -4.83 1.48
N ASP A 96 19.67 -4.39 0.26
CA ASP A 96 19.56 -2.98 -0.15
C ASP A 96 18.09 -2.50 -0.28
N ASN A 97 17.11 -3.36 0.02
CA ASN A 97 15.70 -3.00 0.05
C ASN A 97 15.29 -2.43 1.41
N PHE A 98 14.41 -1.42 1.35
CA PHE A 98 13.84 -0.78 2.53
C PHE A 98 12.33 -0.88 2.53
N PHE A 99 11.75 -0.99 3.72
CA PHE A 99 10.32 -0.98 3.96
C PHE A 99 9.96 0.02 5.07
N TYR A 100 8.71 0.43 5.08
CA TYR A 100 8.12 1.33 6.06
C TYR A 100 7.23 0.53 7.00
N ILE A 101 7.35 0.82 8.29
CA ILE A 101 6.43 0.33 9.34
C ILE A 101 5.83 1.52 10.09
N ARG A 102 4.70 1.30 10.76
CA ARG A 102 4.07 2.31 11.63
C ARG A 102 5.04 2.77 12.73
N LYS A 103 5.11 4.09 12.99
CA LYS A 103 5.75 4.62 14.20
C LYS A 103 4.89 4.34 15.44
N SER A 104 5.50 3.82 16.50
CA SER A 104 4.82 3.56 17.78
C SER A 104 4.27 4.82 18.46
N ASN A 105 4.98 5.95 18.38
CA ASN A 105 4.58 7.21 19.05
C ASN A 105 3.36 7.89 18.41
N PHE A 106 2.91 7.41 17.25
CA PHE A 106 1.76 7.97 16.55
C PHE A 106 0.41 7.53 17.15
N MET A 107 0.38 6.44 17.94
CA MET A 107 -0.86 5.95 18.58
C MET A 107 -1.42 6.90 19.65
N ASN A 108 -0.62 7.84 20.16
CA ASN A 108 -0.98 8.70 21.30
C ASN A 108 -1.73 9.98 20.93
N PHE A 109 -2.04 10.22 19.66
CA PHE A 109 -2.81 11.39 19.22
C PHE A 109 -4.33 11.14 19.15
N GLN A 110 -4.81 10.05 19.75
CA GLN A 110 -6.23 9.70 19.87
C GLN A 110 -6.67 9.59 21.35
N ALA A 111 -6.35 10.61 22.16
CA ALA A 111 -6.92 10.79 23.49
C ALA A 111 -7.78 12.06 23.54
#